data_AF-A0A7M5WW36-F1
#
_entry.id   AF-A0A7M5WW36-F1
#
_cell.length_a   1.000
_cell.length_b   1.000
_cell.length_c   1.000
_cell.angle_alpha   90.00
_cell.angle_beta   90.00
_cell.angle_gamma   90.00
#
_symmetry.space_group_name_H-M   'P 1'
#
loop_
_entity.id
_entity.type
_entity.pdbx_description
1 polymer ?
#
loop_
_entity_poly.entity_id
_entity_poly.type
_entity_poly.pdbx_seq_one_letter_code
_entity_poly.pdbx_strand_id
1 'polypeptide(L)'
;MGSQFSKIVGKNKEWTKCIFALTFHGKMALLQILHDPAYQGLPVDEKKLYQFFLANKTTLDKLLKKNILKKDQYDLLLPPGKQETSSKLFDITLLALLIRNFVNIPKPQGGWGIKEPKAGDTSIAAFVILIRELRNDIVHGAPEDFLKPQHFQNIWTKIRLGLTGLSYKSINDFDNMLTDKVVFDLNDGKMFIEGLIEDLKEDLKDEIDQQNQDILDLREDFKDETDQQSQDILDLREDFKDEIDQQNQDLLDLREDLKNKIDQEKQDILLNILDQVDKKIKENKEQEMKEIIEPDLFR
;
A
#
# COMPACT_ATOMS: atom_id res chain seq x y z
N MET A 1 17.45 -27.49 31.54
CA MET A 1 16.91 -27.37 30.17
C MET A 1 17.11 -28.64 29.32
N GLY A 2 18.26 -29.32 29.35
CA GLY A 2 18.49 -30.52 28.51
C GLY A 2 17.51 -31.70 28.70
N SER A 3 16.94 -31.88 29.89
CA SER A 3 15.94 -32.95 30.20
C SER A 3 14.54 -32.71 29.59
N GLN A 4 14.15 -31.46 29.37
CA GLN A 4 12.88 -31.10 28.71
C GLN A 4 13.04 -31.15 27.18
N PHE A 5 14.20 -30.71 26.67
CA PHE A 5 14.54 -30.73 25.24
C PHE A 5 14.64 -32.15 24.66
N SER A 6 15.35 -33.05 25.35
CA SER A 6 15.38 -34.48 25.00
C SER A 6 13.98 -35.10 24.96
N LYS A 7 13.05 -34.63 25.80
CA LYS A 7 11.66 -35.09 25.79
C LYS A 7 10.86 -34.53 24.62
N ILE A 8 11.06 -33.26 24.22
CA ILE A 8 10.35 -32.66 23.08
C ILE A 8 10.87 -33.24 21.75
N VAL A 9 12.18 -33.27 21.54
CA VAL A 9 12.79 -33.86 20.34
C VAL A 9 12.56 -35.37 20.28
N GLY A 10 12.65 -36.06 21.41
CA GLY A 10 12.33 -37.49 21.48
C GLY A 10 10.86 -37.80 21.17
N LYS A 11 9.93 -36.89 21.49
CA LYS A 11 8.51 -37.03 21.17
C LYS A 11 8.15 -36.60 19.74
N ASN A 12 8.85 -35.63 19.17
CA ASN A 12 8.53 -35.01 17.88
C ASN A 12 9.66 -35.15 16.85
N LYS A 13 10.26 -36.34 16.75
CA LYS A 13 11.40 -36.63 15.87
C LYS A 13 11.17 -36.21 14.41
N GLU A 14 9.96 -36.45 13.89
CA GLU A 14 9.61 -36.14 12.50
C GLU A 14 9.47 -34.65 12.24
N TRP A 15 8.92 -33.88 13.19
CA TRP A 15 8.92 -32.41 13.14
C TRP A 15 10.35 -31.87 13.11
N THR A 16 11.22 -32.38 13.98
CA THR A 16 12.61 -31.90 14.05
C THR A 16 13.39 -32.22 12.77
N LYS A 17 13.13 -33.37 12.13
CA LYS A 17 13.71 -33.66 10.81
C LYS A 17 13.29 -32.64 9.76
N CYS A 18 12.01 -32.29 9.70
CA CYS A 18 11.52 -31.32 8.72
C CYS A 18 12.12 -29.93 8.93
N ILE A 19 12.21 -29.45 10.18
CA ILE A 19 12.87 -28.18 10.46
C ILE A 19 14.34 -28.22 10.05
N PHE A 20 15.09 -29.26 10.44
CA PHE A 20 16.51 -29.36 10.07
C PHE A 20 16.70 -29.42 8.55
N ALA A 21 15.83 -30.16 7.86
CA ALA A 21 15.88 -30.23 6.41
C ALA A 21 15.69 -28.86 5.77
N LEU A 22 14.82 -28.01 6.30
CA LEU A 22 14.63 -26.66 5.77
C LEU A 22 15.78 -25.73 6.17
N THR A 23 16.16 -25.69 7.45
CA THR A 23 17.22 -24.79 7.94
C THR A 23 18.60 -25.09 7.34
N PHE A 24 18.84 -26.34 6.96
CA PHE A 24 20.04 -26.74 6.24
C PHE A 24 19.83 -26.80 4.72
N HIS A 25 19.06 -27.78 4.22
CA HIS A 25 18.92 -28.00 2.78
C HIS A 25 18.10 -26.90 2.08
N GLY A 26 17.01 -26.44 2.71
CA GLY A 26 16.22 -25.31 2.19
C GLY A 26 17.06 -24.04 2.07
N LYS A 27 17.80 -23.68 3.13
CA LYS A 27 18.77 -22.57 3.11
C LYS A 27 19.81 -22.72 2.01
N MET A 28 20.42 -23.90 1.87
CA MET A 28 21.45 -24.16 0.86
C MET A 28 20.90 -24.12 -0.57
N ALA A 29 19.66 -24.57 -0.78
CA ALA A 29 18.98 -24.45 -2.07
C ALA A 29 18.73 -22.98 -2.44
N LEU A 30 18.28 -22.16 -1.49
CA LEU A 30 18.10 -20.73 -1.73
C LEU A 30 19.43 -20.00 -1.95
N LEU A 31 20.49 -20.35 -1.21
CA LEU A 31 21.84 -19.82 -1.47
C LEU A 31 22.34 -20.16 -2.88
N GLN A 32 22.05 -21.36 -3.38
CA GLN A 32 22.37 -21.74 -4.75
C GLN A 32 21.70 -20.80 -5.75
N ILE A 33 20.40 -20.53 -5.58
CA ILE A 33 19.64 -19.61 -6.45
C ILE A 33 20.13 -18.18 -6.32
N LEU A 34 20.40 -17.71 -5.09
CA LEU A 34 20.88 -16.36 -4.83
C LEU A 34 22.15 -16.04 -5.63
N HIS A 35 23.02 -17.02 -5.78
CA HIS A 35 24.32 -16.88 -6.42
C HIS A 35 24.37 -17.44 -7.86
N ASP A 36 23.26 -17.91 -8.41
CA ASP A 36 23.24 -18.58 -9.71
C ASP A 36 23.49 -17.57 -10.85
N PRO A 37 24.57 -17.73 -11.65
CA PRO A 37 24.84 -16.86 -12.78
C PRO A 37 23.73 -16.86 -13.84
N ALA A 38 22.95 -17.94 -13.95
CA ALA A 38 21.82 -18.04 -14.88
C ALA A 38 20.75 -16.97 -14.61
N TYR A 39 20.65 -16.48 -13.36
CA TYR A 39 19.69 -15.47 -12.93
C TYR A 39 20.35 -14.14 -12.57
N GLN A 40 21.57 -13.90 -13.06
CA GLN A 40 22.38 -12.73 -12.66
C GLN A 40 22.52 -12.63 -11.13
N GLY A 41 22.73 -13.78 -10.49
CA GLY A 41 22.83 -13.91 -9.04
C GLY A 41 23.92 -13.04 -8.41
N LEU A 42 23.79 -12.82 -7.11
CA LEU A 42 24.67 -11.97 -6.33
C LEU A 42 26.06 -12.61 -6.21
N PRO A 43 27.12 -11.80 -6.02
CA PRO A 43 28.47 -12.34 -5.83
C PRO A 43 28.58 -13.26 -4.61
N VAL A 44 29.34 -14.36 -4.74
CA VAL A 44 29.67 -15.26 -3.61
C VAL A 44 30.77 -14.68 -2.72
N ASP A 45 31.71 -13.93 -3.31
CA ASP A 45 32.81 -13.29 -2.59
C ASP A 45 32.29 -12.22 -1.63
N GLU A 46 32.70 -12.30 -0.35
CA GLU A 46 32.11 -11.52 0.74
C GLU A 46 32.29 -10.01 0.57
N LYS A 47 33.41 -9.58 -0.02
CA LYS A 47 33.68 -8.17 -0.31
C LYS A 47 32.87 -7.70 -1.50
N LYS A 48 32.82 -8.48 -2.59
CA LYS A 48 31.99 -8.15 -3.76
C LYS A 48 30.50 -8.13 -3.41
N LEU A 49 30.06 -9.02 -2.53
CA LEU A 49 28.69 -9.08 -2.03
C LEU A 49 28.35 -7.81 -1.22
N TYR A 50 29.24 -7.41 -0.32
CA TYR A 50 29.10 -6.13 0.40
C TYR A 50 29.04 -4.93 -0.56
N GLN A 51 29.93 -4.88 -1.55
CA GLN A 51 29.93 -3.81 -2.57
C GLN A 51 28.64 -3.81 -3.40
N PHE A 52 28.09 -4.98 -3.73
CA PHE A 52 26.80 -5.10 -4.39
C PHE A 52 25.68 -4.47 -3.55
N PHE A 53 25.63 -4.77 -2.24
CA PHE A 53 24.64 -4.16 -1.35
C PHE A 53 24.85 -2.65 -1.19
N LEU A 54 26.09 -2.19 -1.15
CA LEU A 54 26.41 -0.77 -1.08
C LEU A 54 25.95 -0.02 -2.34
N ALA A 55 26.16 -0.61 -3.52
CA ALA A 55 25.69 -0.07 -4.80
C ALA A 55 24.14 -0.05 -4.88
N ASN A 56 23.48 -0.99 -4.22
CA ASN A 56 22.03 -1.12 -4.17
C ASN A 56 21.40 -0.55 -2.87
N LYS A 57 22.15 0.29 -2.14
CA LYS A 57 21.73 0.81 -0.83
C LYS A 57 20.39 1.52 -0.88
N THR A 58 20.07 2.23 -1.96
CA THR A 58 18.77 2.89 -2.11
C THR A 58 17.60 1.91 -2.05
N THR A 59 17.74 0.71 -2.63
CA THR A 59 16.72 -0.34 -2.55
C THR A 59 16.64 -0.90 -1.13
N LEU A 60 17.79 -1.17 -0.49
CA LEU A 60 17.82 -1.64 0.89
C LEU A 60 17.22 -0.62 1.87
N ASP A 61 17.50 0.68 1.69
CA ASP A 61 16.95 1.76 2.49
C ASP A 61 15.43 1.88 2.31
N LYS A 62 14.92 1.65 1.09
CA LYS A 62 13.47 1.58 0.84
C LYS A 62 12.85 0.39 1.56
N LEU A 63 13.46 -0.79 1.48
CA LEU A 63 12.99 -1.99 2.17
C LEU A 63 13.05 -1.82 3.70
N LEU A 64 14.08 -1.15 4.22
CA LEU A 64 14.21 -0.82 5.64
C LEU A 64 13.15 0.19 6.08
N LYS A 65 12.88 1.23 5.28
CA LYS A 65 11.83 2.23 5.57
C LYS A 65 10.43 1.64 5.56
N LYS A 66 10.20 0.63 4.71
CA LYS A 66 8.94 -0.14 4.66
C LYS A 66 8.91 -1.27 5.70
N ASN A 67 9.93 -1.38 6.54
CA ASN A 67 10.18 -2.45 7.51
C ASN A 67 10.24 -3.89 6.93
N ILE A 68 10.14 -4.07 5.61
CA ILE A 68 10.31 -5.36 4.92
C ILE A 68 11.70 -5.95 5.21
N LEU A 69 12.73 -5.10 5.30
CA LEU A 69 14.08 -5.49 5.72
C LEU A 69 14.34 -4.95 7.13
N LYS A 70 14.66 -5.82 8.09
CA LYS A 70 14.86 -5.40 9.49
C LYS A 70 16.22 -4.77 9.69
N LYS A 71 16.39 -4.00 10.78
CA LYS A 71 17.69 -3.39 11.11
C LYS A 71 18.79 -4.42 11.30
N ASP A 72 18.53 -5.51 12.00
CA ASP A 72 19.53 -6.56 12.23
C ASP A 72 19.91 -7.27 10.93
N GLN A 73 18.93 -7.55 10.06
CA GLN A 73 19.18 -8.08 8.71
C GLN A 73 19.94 -7.07 7.85
N TYR A 74 19.58 -5.79 7.89
CA TYR A 74 20.30 -4.71 7.21
C TYR A 74 21.76 -4.66 7.68
N ASP A 75 22.01 -4.83 8.97
CA ASP A 75 23.35 -4.88 9.54
C ASP A 75 24.09 -6.19 9.20
N LEU A 76 23.38 -7.27 8.85
CA LEU A 76 24.02 -8.42 8.22
C LEU A 76 24.45 -8.09 6.78
N LEU A 77 23.65 -7.37 6.00
CA LEU A 77 23.97 -7.01 4.61
C LEU A 77 25.07 -5.94 4.51
N LEU A 78 25.00 -4.92 5.37
CA LEU A 78 25.92 -3.78 5.43
C LEU A 78 26.45 -3.60 6.86
N PRO A 79 27.38 -4.46 7.32
CA PRO A 79 27.78 -4.47 8.72
C PRO A 79 28.54 -3.21 9.13
N PRO A 80 28.16 -2.55 10.24
CA PRO A 80 28.86 -1.37 10.74
C PRO A 80 30.35 -1.65 10.97
N GLY A 81 31.21 -0.83 10.36
CA GLY A 81 32.66 -0.96 10.54
C GLY A 81 33.32 -2.13 9.81
N LYS A 82 32.58 -2.90 9.00
CA LYS A 82 33.13 -3.93 8.11
C LYS A 82 32.82 -3.61 6.65
N GLN A 83 33.64 -4.13 5.74
CA GLN A 83 33.49 -3.98 4.29
C GLN A 83 33.31 -5.33 3.59
N GLU A 84 32.75 -6.30 4.31
CA GLU A 84 32.49 -7.65 3.85
C GLU A 84 31.26 -8.20 4.57
N THR A 85 30.51 -9.06 3.89
CA THR A 85 29.38 -9.81 4.47
C THR A 85 29.34 -11.22 3.89
N SER A 86 28.95 -12.19 4.71
CA SER A 86 28.86 -13.60 4.31
C SER A 86 27.41 -14.00 4.14
N SER A 87 27.04 -14.45 2.93
CA SER A 87 25.69 -14.98 2.67
C SER A 87 25.35 -16.22 3.50
N LYS A 88 26.36 -16.91 4.03
CA LYS A 88 26.20 -18.03 4.97
C LYS A 88 25.48 -17.64 6.27
N LEU A 89 25.48 -16.35 6.63
CA LEU A 89 24.80 -15.85 7.81
C LEU A 89 23.30 -15.61 7.58
N PHE A 90 22.85 -15.61 6.32
CA PHE A 90 21.46 -15.29 6.00
C PHE A 90 20.55 -16.50 6.29
N ASP A 91 19.43 -16.25 6.95
CA ASP A 91 18.34 -17.22 7.12
C ASP A 91 17.48 -17.33 5.85
N ILE A 92 16.48 -18.22 5.87
CA ILE A 92 15.59 -18.48 4.73
C ILE A 92 14.75 -17.25 4.36
N THR A 93 14.30 -16.45 5.33
CA THR A 93 13.47 -15.26 5.09
C THR A 93 14.30 -14.20 4.38
N LEU A 94 15.48 -13.89 4.89
CA LEU A 94 16.40 -12.93 4.26
C LEU A 94 16.81 -13.41 2.87
N LEU A 95 17.10 -14.71 2.69
CA LEU A 95 17.43 -15.27 1.37
C LEU A 95 16.27 -15.12 0.38
N ALA A 96 15.04 -15.45 0.77
CA ALA A 96 13.87 -15.31 -0.10
C ALA A 96 13.60 -13.83 -0.47
N LEU A 97 13.76 -12.92 0.49
CA LEU A 97 13.65 -11.47 0.27
C LEU A 97 14.71 -10.98 -0.71
N LEU A 98 15.97 -11.38 -0.56
CA LEU A 98 17.05 -11.00 -1.45
C LEU A 98 16.82 -11.54 -2.87
N ILE A 99 16.41 -12.81 -2.99
CA ILE A 99 16.09 -13.43 -4.29
C ILE A 99 14.98 -12.65 -4.99
N ARG A 100 13.88 -12.34 -4.29
CA ARG A 100 12.76 -11.58 -4.85
C ARG A 100 13.16 -10.20 -5.38
N ASN A 101 14.10 -9.51 -4.71
CA ASN A 101 14.38 -8.09 -4.98
C ASN A 101 15.63 -7.86 -5.86
N PHE A 102 16.56 -8.81 -5.88
CA PHE A 102 17.87 -8.60 -6.51
C PHE A 102 18.26 -9.67 -7.53
N VAL A 103 17.60 -10.83 -7.54
CA VAL A 103 17.87 -11.89 -8.51
C VAL A 103 16.90 -11.74 -9.69
N ASN A 104 17.40 -11.88 -10.92
CA ASN A 104 16.61 -11.71 -12.12
C ASN A 104 15.81 -12.97 -12.45
N ILE A 105 14.75 -13.23 -11.67
CA ILE A 105 13.78 -14.29 -11.93
C ILE A 105 12.37 -13.72 -12.14
N PRO A 106 11.55 -14.31 -13.04
CA PRO A 106 10.16 -13.90 -13.22
C PRO A 106 9.37 -14.05 -11.91
N LYS A 107 8.44 -13.14 -11.68
CA LYS A 107 7.48 -13.27 -10.58
C LYS A 107 6.65 -14.56 -10.73
N PRO A 108 6.23 -15.19 -9.63
CA PRO A 108 5.37 -16.37 -9.69
C PRO A 108 3.96 -15.99 -10.13
N GLN A 109 3.16 -16.97 -10.52
CA GLN A 109 1.78 -16.80 -10.89
C GLN A 109 0.96 -16.34 -9.67
N GLY A 110 0.43 -15.11 -9.71
CA GLY A 110 -0.21 -14.49 -8.54
C GLY A 110 0.70 -13.53 -7.77
N GLY A 111 1.97 -13.40 -8.17
CA GLY A 111 2.91 -12.47 -7.57
C GLY A 111 3.54 -12.99 -6.28
N TRP A 112 4.44 -12.20 -5.71
CA TRP A 112 5.27 -12.58 -4.55
C TRP A 112 4.53 -12.61 -3.21
N GLY A 113 3.28 -12.15 -3.14
CA GLY A 113 2.48 -12.07 -1.93
C GLY A 113 1.62 -13.30 -1.64
N ILE A 114 1.74 -14.38 -2.43
CA ILE A 114 0.95 -15.61 -2.23
C ILE A 114 1.63 -16.52 -1.19
N LYS A 115 0.82 -17.15 -0.32
CA LYS A 115 1.28 -18.11 0.71
C LYS A 115 1.39 -19.56 0.22
N GLU A 116 0.83 -19.86 -0.94
CA GLU A 116 1.03 -21.15 -1.59
C GLU A 116 1.14 -20.94 -3.10
N PRO A 117 2.09 -21.60 -3.78
CA PRO A 117 2.16 -21.57 -5.23
C PRO A 117 0.85 -22.01 -5.88
N LYS A 118 0.47 -21.35 -6.97
CA LYS A 118 -0.70 -21.77 -7.75
C LYS A 118 -0.47 -23.14 -8.37
N ALA A 119 -1.56 -23.90 -8.50
CA ALA A 119 -1.52 -25.22 -9.11
C ALA A 119 -0.92 -25.14 -10.53
N GLY A 120 0.15 -25.90 -10.77
CA GLY A 120 0.86 -25.94 -12.05
C GLY A 120 1.96 -24.90 -12.22
N ASP A 121 2.16 -23.98 -11.27
CA ASP A 121 3.30 -23.06 -11.29
C ASP A 121 4.59 -23.78 -10.88
N THR A 122 5.45 -24.04 -11.86
CA THR A 122 6.76 -24.68 -11.68
C THR A 122 7.91 -23.69 -11.81
N SER A 123 7.67 -22.39 -11.59
CA SER A 123 8.72 -21.38 -11.63
C SER A 123 9.66 -21.48 -10.42
N ILE A 124 10.91 -21.01 -10.58
CA ILE A 124 11.85 -20.90 -9.46
C ILE A 124 11.24 -20.05 -8.34
N ALA A 125 10.58 -18.94 -8.69
CA ALA A 125 9.92 -18.08 -7.71
C ALA A 125 8.84 -18.81 -6.91
N ALA A 126 8.05 -19.69 -7.54
CA ALA A 126 7.08 -20.53 -6.84
C ALA A 126 7.75 -21.49 -5.85
N PHE A 127 8.87 -22.12 -6.23
CA PHE A 127 9.59 -23.01 -5.33
C PHE A 127 10.30 -22.27 -4.19
N VAL A 128 10.76 -21.03 -4.41
CA VAL A 128 11.28 -20.14 -3.35
C VAL A 128 10.18 -19.85 -2.33
N ILE A 129 8.97 -19.50 -2.79
CA ILE A 129 7.79 -19.32 -1.93
C ILE A 129 7.50 -20.62 -1.18
N LEU A 130 7.44 -21.76 -1.86
CA LEU A 130 7.15 -23.05 -1.22
C LEU A 130 8.11 -23.37 -0.07
N ILE A 131 9.42 -23.19 -0.25
CA ILE A 131 10.41 -23.46 0.80
C ILE A 131 10.27 -22.49 1.98
N ARG A 132 10.04 -21.19 1.72
CA ARG A 132 9.80 -20.19 2.76
C ARG A 132 8.54 -20.53 3.57
N GLU A 133 7.42 -20.77 2.87
CA GLU A 133 6.13 -21.01 3.51
C GLU A 133 6.11 -22.34 4.25
N LEU A 134 6.74 -23.41 3.72
CA LEU A 134 6.92 -24.66 4.47
C LEU A 134 7.73 -24.44 5.75
N ARG A 135 8.78 -23.63 5.73
CA ARG A 135 9.50 -23.31 6.96
C ARG A 135 8.56 -22.64 7.95
N ASN A 136 7.85 -21.61 7.51
CA ASN A 136 6.96 -20.85 8.38
C ASN A 136 5.84 -21.73 8.95
N ASP A 137 5.16 -22.52 8.11
CA ASP A 137 4.09 -23.44 8.53
C ASP A 137 4.55 -24.45 9.60
N ILE A 138 5.77 -24.98 9.47
CA ILE A 138 6.28 -26.02 10.38
C ILE A 138 6.79 -25.39 11.69
N VAL A 139 7.36 -24.19 11.63
CA VAL A 139 7.80 -23.43 12.81
C VAL A 139 6.59 -22.97 13.65
N HIS A 140 5.52 -22.53 12.99
CA HIS A 140 4.31 -22.02 13.66
C HIS A 140 3.25 -23.10 13.96
N GLY A 141 3.35 -24.25 13.28
CA GLY A 141 2.44 -25.38 13.47
C GLY A 141 2.66 -26.10 14.78
N ALA A 142 1.64 -26.84 15.23
CA ALA A 142 1.75 -27.71 16.40
C ALA A 142 2.70 -28.88 16.09
N PRO A 143 3.81 -29.08 16.82
CA PRO A 143 4.69 -30.23 16.62
C PRO A 143 3.95 -31.58 16.71
N GLU A 144 2.85 -31.62 17.47
CA GLU A 144 1.97 -32.77 17.62
C GLU A 144 1.33 -33.24 16.30
N ASP A 145 1.20 -32.37 15.29
CA ASP A 145 0.67 -32.79 13.99
C ASP A 145 1.63 -33.74 13.26
N PHE A 146 2.92 -33.69 13.57
CA PHE A 146 3.93 -34.62 13.05
C PHE A 146 3.89 -35.99 13.69
N LEU A 147 3.07 -36.20 14.73
CA LEU A 147 2.78 -37.53 15.27
C LEU A 147 1.92 -38.35 14.29
N LYS A 148 1.24 -37.69 13.33
CA LYS A 148 0.47 -38.35 12.26
C LYS A 148 1.42 -38.66 11.09
N PRO A 149 1.68 -39.94 10.75
CA PRO A 149 2.61 -40.29 9.67
C PRO A 149 2.27 -39.65 8.32
N GLN A 150 0.98 -39.53 8.00
CA GLN A 150 0.52 -38.90 6.76
C GLN A 150 0.87 -37.41 6.69
N HIS A 151 0.75 -36.68 7.80
CA HIS A 151 1.09 -35.25 7.82
C HIS A 151 2.58 -35.04 7.58
N PHE A 152 3.42 -35.81 8.30
CA PHE A 152 4.86 -35.81 8.06
C PHE A 152 5.21 -36.15 6.61
N GLN A 153 4.66 -37.23 6.06
CA GLN A 153 4.93 -37.64 4.67
C GLN A 153 4.52 -36.56 3.66
N ASN A 154 3.38 -35.91 3.87
CA ASN A 154 2.93 -34.81 3.01
C ASN A 154 3.90 -33.64 3.05
N ILE A 155 4.30 -33.20 4.25
CA ILE A 155 5.26 -32.10 4.42
C ILE A 155 6.63 -32.46 3.84
N TRP A 156 7.16 -33.65 4.15
CA TRP A 156 8.43 -34.12 3.62
C TRP A 156 8.43 -34.16 2.08
N THR A 157 7.33 -34.61 1.48
CA THR A 157 7.15 -34.60 0.02
C THR A 157 7.13 -33.19 -0.54
N LYS A 158 6.45 -32.23 0.12
CA LYS A 158 6.46 -30.83 -0.30
C LYS A 158 7.87 -30.20 -0.19
N ILE A 159 8.63 -30.51 0.87
CA ILE A 159 10.03 -30.06 1.00
C ILE A 159 10.85 -30.62 -0.16
N ARG A 160 10.77 -31.94 -0.40
CA ARG A 160 11.48 -32.59 -1.51
C ARG A 160 11.12 -31.99 -2.86
N LEU A 161 9.84 -31.71 -3.09
CA LEU A 161 9.34 -31.05 -4.31
C LEU A 161 9.98 -29.68 -4.48
N GLY A 162 9.98 -28.85 -3.44
CA GLY A 162 10.63 -27.53 -3.46
C GLY A 162 12.12 -27.63 -3.78
N LEU A 163 12.85 -28.52 -3.08
CA LEU A 163 14.29 -28.72 -3.31
C LEU A 163 14.58 -29.21 -4.74
N THR A 164 13.77 -30.13 -5.25
CA THR A 164 13.90 -30.63 -6.63
C THR A 164 13.60 -29.53 -7.66
N GLY A 165 12.55 -28.74 -7.43
CA GLY A 165 12.17 -27.62 -8.27
C GLY A 165 13.24 -26.52 -8.35
N LEU A 166 13.97 -26.30 -7.25
CA LEU A 166 15.14 -25.42 -7.21
C LEU A 166 16.41 -26.05 -7.79
N SER A 167 16.34 -27.28 -8.33
CA SER A 167 17.48 -28.04 -8.82
C SER A 167 18.61 -28.17 -7.77
N TYR A 168 18.23 -28.40 -6.51
CA TYR A 168 19.17 -28.48 -5.39
C TYR A 168 20.16 -29.64 -5.57
N LYS A 169 21.45 -29.33 -5.63
CA LYS A 169 22.52 -30.29 -5.97
C LYS A 169 22.68 -31.43 -4.95
N SER A 170 22.35 -31.18 -3.68
CA SER A 170 22.48 -32.14 -2.57
C SER A 170 21.14 -32.79 -2.21
N ILE A 171 20.25 -33.02 -3.17
CA ILE A 171 18.95 -33.67 -2.94
C ILE A 171 19.11 -35.10 -2.36
N ASN A 172 20.17 -35.81 -2.72
CA ASN A 172 20.46 -37.14 -2.17
C ASN A 172 20.81 -37.09 -0.68
N ASP A 173 21.49 -36.02 -0.22
CA ASP A 173 21.82 -35.84 1.20
C ASP A 173 20.54 -35.62 2.02
N PHE A 174 19.58 -34.87 1.46
CA PHE A 174 18.24 -34.73 2.03
C PHE A 174 17.50 -36.08 2.08
N ASP A 175 17.52 -36.87 1.00
CA ASP A 175 16.85 -38.18 0.97
C ASP A 175 17.46 -39.14 2.03
N ASN A 176 18.78 -39.07 2.27
CA ASN A 176 19.47 -39.86 3.29
C ASN A 176 19.11 -39.47 4.75
N MET A 177 18.60 -38.26 4.99
CA MET A 177 18.13 -37.86 6.32
C MET A 177 16.94 -38.71 6.83
N LEU A 178 16.18 -39.35 5.93
CA LEU A 178 15.14 -40.29 6.31
C LEU A 178 15.71 -41.58 6.94
N THR A 179 16.91 -41.98 6.50
CA THR A 179 17.54 -43.24 6.87
C THR A 179 18.48 -43.13 8.06
N ASP A 180 19.06 -41.95 8.31
CA ASP A 180 20.02 -41.76 9.40
C ASP A 180 19.37 -41.53 10.77
N LYS A 181 19.92 -42.19 11.79
CA LYS A 181 19.66 -41.88 13.20
C LYS A 181 20.39 -40.58 13.55
N VAL A 182 19.82 -39.43 13.19
CA VAL A 182 20.31 -38.12 13.64
C VAL A 182 20.30 -38.11 15.18
N VAL A 183 21.49 -38.09 15.79
CA VAL A 183 21.68 -37.92 17.23
C VAL A 183 21.73 -36.43 17.51
N PHE A 184 20.69 -35.90 18.14
CA PHE A 184 20.59 -34.48 18.49
C PHE A 184 21.49 -34.15 19.69
N ASP A 185 22.49 -33.27 19.53
CA ASP A 185 23.23 -32.71 20.66
C ASP A 185 22.33 -31.67 21.39
N LEU A 186 22.44 -31.63 22.72
CA LEU A 186 21.72 -30.69 23.57
C LEU A 186 22.12 -29.23 23.31
N ASN A 187 23.33 -28.98 22.81
CA ASN A 187 23.77 -27.65 22.37
C ASN A 187 23.11 -27.23 21.06
N ASP A 188 22.94 -28.16 20.10
CA ASP A 188 22.18 -27.92 18.87
C ASP A 188 20.73 -27.54 19.21
N GLY A 189 20.19 -28.15 20.26
CA GLY A 189 18.85 -27.86 20.75
C GLY A 189 18.62 -26.47 21.31
N LYS A 190 19.64 -25.89 21.96
CA LYS A 190 19.56 -24.52 22.47
C LYS A 190 19.63 -23.50 21.32
N MET A 191 20.57 -23.69 20.40
CA MET A 191 20.65 -22.88 19.17
C MET A 191 19.36 -22.99 18.34
N PHE A 192 18.74 -24.16 18.32
CA PHE A 192 17.49 -24.41 17.65
C PHE A 192 16.30 -23.66 18.27
N ILE A 193 16.19 -23.63 19.60
CA ILE A 193 15.13 -22.86 20.29
C ILE A 193 15.36 -21.35 20.14
N GLU A 194 16.60 -20.89 20.25
CA GLU A 194 16.94 -19.48 20.02
C GLU A 194 16.59 -19.07 18.58
N GLY A 195 16.91 -19.92 17.59
CA GLY A 195 16.50 -19.72 16.19
C GLY A 195 14.98 -19.67 16.01
N LEU A 196 14.23 -20.61 16.62
CA LEU A 196 12.76 -20.60 16.55
C LEU A 196 12.14 -19.35 17.20
N ILE A 197 12.73 -18.84 18.30
CA ILE A 197 12.28 -17.61 18.95
C ILE A 197 12.57 -16.39 18.08
N GLU A 198 13.74 -16.34 17.44
CA GLU A 198 14.10 -15.28 16.49
C GLU A 198 13.14 -15.30 15.29
N ASP A 199 12.87 -16.48 14.74
CA ASP A 199 11.95 -16.71 13.63
C ASP A 199 10.52 -16.28 13.98
N LEU A 200 10.02 -16.65 15.16
CA LEU A 200 8.69 -16.24 15.65
C LEU A 200 8.57 -14.71 15.80
N LYS A 201 9.61 -14.05 16.32
CA LYS A 201 9.64 -12.58 16.40
C LYS A 201 9.71 -11.94 15.04
N GLU A 202 10.44 -12.56 14.12
CA GLU A 202 10.59 -12.13 12.74
C GLU A 202 9.24 -12.19 12.02
N ASP A 203 8.51 -13.29 12.11
CA ASP A 203 7.25 -13.47 11.38
C ASP A 203 6.11 -12.59 11.93
N LEU A 204 6.02 -12.44 13.26
CA LEU A 204 5.05 -11.52 13.88
C LEU A 204 5.29 -10.07 13.44
N LYS A 205 6.55 -9.75 13.13
CA LYS A 205 6.96 -8.44 12.65
C LYS A 205 6.68 -8.27 11.15
N ASP A 206 6.93 -9.29 10.33
CA ASP A 206 6.58 -9.26 8.89
C ASP A 206 5.07 -9.05 8.68
N GLU A 207 4.22 -9.66 9.51
CA GLU A 207 2.77 -9.46 9.45
C GLU A 207 2.37 -8.02 9.84
N ILE A 208 2.99 -7.46 10.88
CA ILE A 208 2.81 -6.05 11.28
C ILE A 208 3.27 -5.12 10.15
N ASP A 209 4.38 -5.44 9.48
CA ASP A 209 4.96 -4.61 8.43
C ASP A 209 4.11 -4.65 7.15
N GLN A 210 3.55 -5.81 6.80
CA GLN A 210 2.57 -5.92 5.72
C GLN A 210 1.31 -5.11 6.04
N GLN A 211 0.77 -5.22 7.26
CA GLN A 211 -0.38 -4.42 7.69
C GLN A 211 -0.09 -2.91 7.63
N ASN A 212 1.10 -2.49 8.05
CA ASN A 212 1.52 -1.09 7.97
C ASN A 212 1.65 -0.61 6.52
N GLN A 213 2.13 -1.45 5.60
CA GLN A 213 2.19 -1.11 4.18
C GLN A 213 0.79 -0.97 3.59
N ASP A 214 -0.12 -1.90 3.89
CA ASP A 214 -1.52 -1.82 3.43
C ASP A 214 -2.21 -0.55 3.97
N ILE A 215 -1.93 -0.16 5.22
CA ILE A 215 -2.43 1.10 5.81
C ILE A 215 -1.84 2.32 5.11
N LEU A 216 -0.56 2.30 4.71
CA LEU A 216 0.08 3.41 4.00
C LEU A 216 -0.52 3.58 2.59
N ASP A 217 -0.68 2.48 1.86
CA ASP A 217 -1.26 2.49 0.52
C ASP A 217 -2.71 3.01 0.58
N LEU A 218 -3.51 2.51 1.53
CA LEU A 218 -4.87 3.03 1.77
C LEU A 218 -4.87 4.52 2.13
N ARG A 219 -3.90 4.99 2.93
CA ARG A 219 -3.81 6.41 3.33
C ARG A 219 -3.49 7.31 2.13
N GLU A 220 -2.68 6.83 1.20
CA GLU A 220 -2.35 7.56 -0.03
C GLU A 220 -3.59 7.65 -0.93
N ASP A 221 -4.30 6.54 -1.14
CA ASP A 221 -5.57 6.51 -1.88
C ASP A 221 -6.61 7.48 -1.28
N PHE A 222 -6.80 7.45 0.04
CA PHE A 222 -7.72 8.36 0.73
C PHE A 222 -7.32 9.84 0.60
N LYS A 223 -6.01 10.12 0.57
CA LYS A 223 -5.51 11.49 0.43
C LYS A 223 -5.79 12.00 -0.98
N ASP A 224 -5.51 11.20 -2.01
CA ASP A 224 -5.77 11.56 -3.40
C ASP A 224 -7.27 11.82 -3.63
N GLU A 225 -8.15 10.97 -3.07
CA GLU A 225 -9.59 11.18 -3.14
C GLU A 225 -10.04 12.46 -2.41
N THR A 226 -9.46 12.75 -1.24
CA THR A 226 -9.75 13.98 -0.48
C THR A 226 -9.27 15.24 -1.21
N ASP A 227 -8.09 15.19 -1.82
CA ASP A 227 -7.52 16.30 -2.60
C ASP A 227 -8.39 16.56 -3.85
N GLN A 228 -8.85 15.50 -4.53
CA GLN A 228 -9.79 15.62 -5.65
C GLN A 228 -11.13 16.22 -5.22
N GLN A 229 -11.75 15.71 -4.15
CA GLN A 229 -13.01 16.25 -3.64
C GLN A 229 -12.86 17.73 -3.24
N SER A 230 -11.73 18.11 -2.65
CA SER A 230 -11.44 19.49 -2.29
C SER A 230 -11.34 20.40 -3.52
N GLN A 231 -10.74 19.90 -4.61
CA GLN A 231 -10.67 20.63 -5.87
C GLN A 231 -12.06 20.80 -6.51
N ASP A 232 -12.87 19.73 -6.56
CA ASP A 232 -14.23 19.79 -7.11
C ASP A 232 -15.11 20.81 -6.36
N ILE A 233 -14.97 20.89 -5.02
CA ILE A 233 -15.66 21.89 -4.19
C ILE A 233 -15.21 23.32 -4.52
N LEU A 234 -13.91 23.52 -4.79
CA LEU A 234 -13.39 24.84 -5.16
C LEU A 234 -13.95 25.29 -6.52
N ASP A 235 -13.99 24.38 -7.50
CA ASP A 235 -14.50 24.65 -8.83
C ASP A 235 -16.01 25.00 -8.77
N LEU A 236 -16.81 24.19 -8.07
CA LEU A 236 -18.24 24.48 -7.85
C LEU A 236 -18.47 25.81 -7.13
N ARG A 237 -17.60 26.17 -6.20
CA ARG A 237 -17.72 27.44 -5.46
C ARG A 237 -17.47 28.64 -6.37
N GLU A 238 -16.53 28.54 -7.31
CA GLU A 238 -16.27 29.62 -8.27
C GLU A 238 -17.43 29.74 -9.26
N ASP A 239 -17.97 28.62 -9.75
CA ASP A 239 -19.16 28.61 -10.62
C ASP A 239 -20.37 29.31 -9.96
N PHE A 240 -20.66 28.99 -8.69
CA PHE A 240 -21.75 29.65 -7.96
C PHE A 240 -21.50 31.14 -7.73
N LYS A 241 -20.24 31.54 -7.53
CA LYS A 241 -19.88 32.94 -7.33
C LYS A 241 -20.08 33.73 -8.62
N ASP A 242 -19.65 33.18 -9.76
CA ASP A 242 -19.87 33.78 -11.07
C ASP A 242 -21.37 33.93 -11.37
N GLU A 243 -22.19 32.92 -11.02
CA GLU A 243 -23.65 32.99 -11.19
C GLU A 243 -24.29 34.07 -10.30
N ILE A 244 -23.86 34.20 -9.04
CA ILE A 244 -24.32 35.26 -8.13
C ILE A 244 -23.92 36.65 -8.63
N ASP A 245 -22.68 36.80 -9.09
CA ASP A 245 -22.18 38.08 -9.62
C ASP A 245 -22.97 38.50 -10.87
N GLN A 246 -23.30 37.54 -11.75
CA GLN A 246 -24.16 37.77 -12.90
C GLN A 246 -25.59 38.18 -12.48
N GLN A 247 -26.20 37.46 -11.54
CA GLN A 247 -27.55 37.79 -11.04
C GLN A 247 -27.61 39.18 -10.38
N ASN A 248 -26.57 39.55 -9.63
CA ASN A 248 -26.46 40.87 -9.03
C ASN A 248 -26.34 41.98 -10.09
N GLN A 249 -25.59 41.73 -11.16
CA GLN A 249 -25.47 42.67 -12.27
C GLN A 249 -26.81 42.85 -12.99
N ASP A 250 -27.50 41.76 -13.31
CA ASP A 250 -28.82 41.80 -13.94
C ASP A 250 -29.85 42.56 -13.08
N LEU A 251 -29.81 42.39 -11.75
CA LEU A 251 -30.65 43.13 -10.81
C LEU A 251 -30.34 44.63 -10.78
N LEU A 252 -29.07 45.02 -10.88
CA LEU A 252 -28.67 46.44 -10.95
C LEU A 252 -29.20 47.09 -12.23
N ASP A 253 -29.05 46.40 -13.36
CA ASP A 253 -29.52 46.88 -14.66
C ASP A 253 -31.05 47.03 -14.65
N LEU A 254 -31.77 46.03 -14.14
CA LEU A 254 -33.24 46.09 -14.01
C LEU A 254 -33.70 47.22 -13.10
N ARG A 255 -32.98 47.48 -12.00
CA ARG A 255 -33.29 48.57 -11.06
C ARG A 255 -33.14 49.93 -11.73
N GLU A 256 -32.10 50.11 -12.54
CA GLU A 256 -31.87 51.37 -13.27
C GLU A 256 -32.95 51.58 -14.34
N ASP A 257 -33.34 50.53 -15.08
CA ASP A 257 -34.44 50.58 -16.04
C ASP A 257 -35.78 50.96 -15.40
N LEU A 258 -36.09 50.39 -14.23
CA LEU A 258 -37.30 50.72 -13.46
C LEU A 258 -37.30 52.18 -13.00
N LYS A 259 -36.15 52.67 -12.51
CA LYS A 259 -35.99 54.05 -12.08
C LYS A 259 -36.21 55.01 -13.25
N ASN A 260 -35.60 54.73 -14.40
CA ASN A 260 -35.78 55.53 -15.62
C ASN A 260 -37.25 55.57 -16.06
N LYS A 261 -37.97 54.44 -16.02
CA LYS A 261 -39.41 54.38 -16.31
C LYS A 261 -40.25 55.22 -15.34
N ILE A 262 -39.98 55.13 -14.04
CA ILE A 262 -40.70 55.91 -13.02
C ILE A 262 -40.47 57.41 -13.23
N ASP A 263 -39.23 57.82 -13.51
CA ASP A 263 -38.92 59.23 -13.74
C ASP A 263 -39.59 59.76 -15.01
N GLN A 264 -39.71 58.92 -16.04
CA GLN A 264 -40.44 59.25 -17.26
C GLN A 264 -41.95 59.37 -17.04
N GLU A 265 -42.59 58.40 -16.37
CA GLU A 265 -44.02 58.49 -16.02
C GLU A 265 -44.33 59.72 -15.16
N LYS A 266 -43.46 60.05 -14.20
CA LYS A 266 -43.61 61.28 -13.40
C LYS A 266 -43.60 62.53 -14.27
N GLN A 267 -42.68 62.62 -15.24
CA GLN A 267 -42.63 63.75 -16.16
C GLN A 267 -43.90 63.85 -17.02
N ASP A 268 -44.37 62.72 -17.55
CA ASP A 268 -45.59 62.66 -18.37
C ASP A 268 -46.83 63.09 -17.57
N ILE A 269 -46.97 62.64 -16.32
CA ILE A 269 -48.06 63.06 -15.42
C ILE A 269 -47.98 64.57 -15.15
N LEU A 270 -46.78 65.10 -14.87
CA LEU A 270 -46.59 66.52 -14.58
C LEU A 270 -47.00 67.39 -15.79
N LEU A 271 -46.58 66.99 -16.99
CA LEU A 271 -46.97 67.64 -18.26
C LEU A 271 -48.48 67.64 -18.45
N ASN A 272 -49.15 66.51 -18.20
CA ASN A 272 -50.59 66.39 -18.36
C ASN A 272 -51.36 67.26 -17.33
N ILE A 273 -50.90 67.33 -16.08
CA ILE A 273 -51.47 68.23 -15.06
C ILE A 273 -51.30 69.70 -15.47
N LEU A 274 -50.11 70.09 -15.95
CA LEU A 274 -49.85 71.45 -16.43
C LEU A 274 -50.80 71.84 -17.57
N ASP A 275 -50.96 70.96 -18.56
CA ASP A 275 -51.89 71.16 -19.68
C ASP A 275 -53.35 71.33 -19.18
N GLN A 276 -53.78 70.52 -18.20
CA GLN A 276 -55.12 70.65 -17.62
C GLN A 276 -55.31 71.97 -16.86
N VAL A 277 -54.30 72.40 -16.09
CA VAL A 277 -54.33 73.67 -15.35
C VAL A 277 -54.39 74.84 -16.32
N ASP A 278 -53.56 74.86 -17.36
CA ASP A 278 -53.55 75.91 -18.38
C ASP A 278 -54.91 76.01 -19.09
N LYS A 279 -55.53 74.86 -19.39
CA LYS A 279 -56.87 74.81 -19.97
C LYS A 279 -57.92 75.41 -19.03
N LYS A 280 -57.87 75.08 -17.74
CA LYS A 280 -58.78 75.63 -16.71
C LYS A 280 -58.61 77.13 -16.51
N ILE A 281 -57.36 77.62 -16.52
CA ILE A 281 -57.06 79.05 -16.43
C ILE A 281 -57.67 79.81 -17.62
N LYS A 282 -57.58 79.25 -18.84
CA LYS A 282 -58.24 79.83 -20.02
C LYS A 282 -59.76 79.86 -19.86
N GLU A 283 -60.38 78.74 -19.47
CA GLU A 283 -61.83 78.65 -19.24
C GLU A 283 -62.32 79.68 -18.20
N ASN A 284 -61.62 79.82 -17.07
CA ASN A 284 -61.96 80.80 -16.05
C ASN A 284 -61.85 82.24 -16.59
N LYS A 285 -60.78 82.57 -17.33
CA LYS A 285 -60.64 83.90 -17.96
C LYS A 285 -61.75 84.21 -18.97
N GLU A 286 -62.21 83.20 -19.73
CA GLU A 286 -63.33 83.35 -20.65
C GLU A 286 -64.67 83.54 -19.92
N GLN A 287 -64.88 82.88 -18.78
CA GLN A 287 -66.06 83.10 -17.93
C GLN A 287 -66.08 84.50 -17.30
N GLU A 288 -64.95 84.96 -16.74
CA GLU A 288 -64.82 86.32 -16.19
C GLU A 288 -65.09 87.39 -17.25
N MET A 289 -64.61 87.22 -18.49
CA MET A 289 -64.94 88.15 -19.59
C MET A 289 -66.43 88.15 -19.94
N LYS A 290 -67.14 87.03 -19.83
CA LYS A 290 -68.58 86.97 -20.11
C LYS A 290 -69.40 87.68 -19.02
N GLU A 291 -69.03 87.53 -17.74
CA GLU A 291 -69.68 88.25 -16.63
C GLU A 291 -69.48 89.77 -16.71
N ILE A 292 -68.36 90.24 -17.25
CA ILE A 292 -68.11 91.68 -17.46
C ILE A 292 -68.94 92.25 -18.65
N ILE A 293 -69.36 91.40 -19.60
CA ILE A 293 -70.05 91.80 -20.84
C ILE A 293 -71.59 91.69 -20.72
N GLU A 294 -72.14 91.07 -19.67
CA GLU A 294 -73.57 91.12 -19.33
C GLU A 294 -73.86 92.15 -18.21
N PRO A 295 -74.08 93.44 -18.52
CA PRO A 295 -74.63 94.39 -17.56
C PRO A 295 -76.14 94.16 -17.43
N ASP A 296 -76.61 94.02 -16.18
CA ASP A 296 -77.99 94.23 -15.69
C ASP A 296 -79.11 94.09 -16.74
N LEU A 297 -79.63 92.87 -16.91
CA LEU A 297 -80.96 92.66 -17.46
C LEU A 297 -81.81 91.87 -16.46
N PHE A 298 -82.62 92.66 -15.73
CA PHE A 298 -83.74 92.32 -14.83
C PHE A 298 -83.48 92.36 -13.31
N ARG A 299 -83.75 93.56 -12.77
CA ARG A 299 -84.48 93.90 -11.53
C ARG A 299 -84.52 92.89 -10.39
#